data_AF-A0A7V9KP82-F1
#
_entry.id   AF-A0A7V9KP82-F1
#
_cell.length_a   1.000
_cell.length_b   1.000
_cell.length_c   1.000
_cell.angle_alpha   90.00
_cell.angle_beta   90.00
_cell.angle_gamma   90.00
#
_symmetry.space_group_name_H-M   'P 1'
#
loop_
_entity.id
_entity.type
_entity.pdbx_description
1 polymer ?
#
loop_
_entity_poly.entity_id
_entity_poly.type
_entity_poly.pdbx_seq_one_letter_code
_entity_poly.pdbx_strand_id
1 'polypeptide(L)'
;MWLLLLRKITSFKRDDRGLQLVELAIALPVLILLFAAVAEFGRYFEAYTTLAKGSRVAVRYLATARAGGCDDLNAKNLVVYGNLAGTGSPIVNGLTVNNVAITRRNEAGAVTSGFPATVTIEITNFKHTPIFDLGALMKTSLTMNIDIKPSVTMRYLLTQSVPC
;
A
#
# COMPACT_ATOMS: atom_id res chain seq x y z
N MET A 1 26.51 -66.70 -5.15
CA MET A 1 26.95 -65.40 -4.55
C MET A 1 26.45 -64.15 -5.31
N TRP A 2 25.59 -64.28 -6.33
CA TRP A 2 25.09 -63.13 -7.12
C TRP A 2 23.66 -62.65 -6.72
N LEU A 3 22.88 -63.54 -6.06
CA LEU A 3 21.50 -63.27 -5.63
C LEU A 3 21.37 -62.33 -4.42
N LEU A 4 22.43 -62.18 -3.60
CA LEU A 4 22.40 -61.31 -2.42
C LEU A 4 22.55 -59.82 -2.78
N LEU A 5 23.17 -59.50 -3.91
CA LEU A 5 23.36 -58.12 -4.38
C LEU A 5 22.05 -57.51 -4.91
N LEU A 6 21.25 -58.29 -5.64
CA LEU A 6 19.96 -57.82 -6.18
C LEU A 6 18.91 -57.56 -5.09
N ARG A 7 19.01 -58.26 -3.95
CA ARG A 7 18.11 -58.10 -2.81
C ARG A 7 18.37 -56.82 -1.99
N LYS A 8 19.58 -56.26 -2.08
CA LYS A 8 19.93 -55.01 -1.41
C LYS A 8 19.34 -53.79 -2.13
N ILE A 9 19.17 -53.87 -3.46
CA ILE A 9 18.59 -52.80 -4.28
C ILE A 9 17.06 -52.71 -4.08
N THR A 10 16.38 -53.85 -3.91
CA THR A 10 14.93 -53.85 -3.63
C THR A 10 14.58 -53.40 -2.20
N SER A 11 15.53 -53.49 -1.27
CA SER A 11 15.37 -52.98 0.10
C SER A 11 15.36 -51.45 0.18
N PHE A 12 16.04 -50.76 -0.75
CA PHE A 12 16.05 -49.29 -0.78
C PHE A 12 14.73 -48.71 -1.30
N LYS A 13 13.96 -49.49 -2.07
CA LYS A 13 12.60 -49.14 -2.53
C LYS A 13 11.54 -49.20 -1.42
N ARG A 14 11.87 -49.74 -0.24
CA ARG A 14 10.95 -49.95 0.89
C ARG A 14 11.23 -49.03 2.08
N ASP A 15 12.10 -48.04 1.91
CA ASP A 15 12.43 -47.09 2.96
C ASP A 15 11.49 -45.87 2.89
N ASP A 16 10.33 -45.99 3.53
CA ASP A 16 9.31 -44.94 3.60
C ASP A 16 9.80 -43.68 4.35
N ARG A 17 10.94 -43.77 5.05
CA ARG A 17 11.53 -42.65 5.81
C ARG A 17 12.06 -41.53 4.90
N GLY A 18 12.46 -41.84 3.67
CA GLY A 18 12.94 -40.84 2.71
C GLY A 18 11.81 -40.17 1.92
N LEU A 19 10.66 -40.84 1.80
CA LEU A 19 9.53 -40.37 0.99
C LEU A 19 8.88 -39.10 1.57
N GLN A 20 8.77 -39.01 2.89
CA GLN A 20 8.19 -37.85 3.58
C GLN A 20 8.99 -36.55 3.33
N LEU A 21 10.33 -36.64 3.27
CA LEU A 21 11.18 -35.49 2.95
C LEU A 21 10.99 -35.02 1.50
N VAL A 22 10.75 -35.96 0.57
CA VAL A 22 10.51 -35.64 -0.84
C VAL A 22 9.15 -34.97 -1.03
N GLU A 23 8.11 -35.45 -0.34
CA GLU A 23 6.78 -34.84 -0.38
C GLU A 23 6.79 -33.41 0.18
N LEU A 24 7.48 -33.19 1.31
CA LEU A 24 7.69 -31.85 1.85
C LEU A 24 8.49 -30.97 0.89
N ALA A 25 9.54 -31.49 0.25
CA ALA A 25 10.36 -30.72 -0.68
C ALA A 25 9.57 -30.20 -1.90
N ILE A 26 8.51 -30.92 -2.31
CA ILE A 26 7.62 -30.49 -3.40
C ILE A 26 6.57 -29.49 -2.89
N ALA A 27 6.04 -29.68 -1.68
CA ALA A 27 5.04 -28.77 -1.10
C ALA A 27 5.63 -27.42 -0.63
N LEU A 28 6.86 -27.44 -0.12
CA LEU A 28 7.57 -26.30 0.45
C LEU A 28 7.67 -25.08 -0.49
N PRO A 29 8.03 -25.19 -1.79
CA PRO A 29 8.06 -24.03 -2.67
C PRO A 29 6.69 -23.37 -2.84
N VAL A 30 5.61 -24.15 -2.90
CA VAL A 30 4.23 -23.62 -2.98
C VAL A 30 3.86 -22.89 -1.69
N LEU A 31 4.23 -23.47 -0.54
CA LEU A 31 3.99 -22.88 0.77
C LEU A 31 4.76 -21.56 0.96
N ILE A 32 6.03 -21.49 0.58
CA ILE A 32 6.82 -20.25 0.62
C ILE A 32 6.20 -19.16 -0.26
N LEU A 33 5.75 -19.52 -1.46
CA LEU A 33 5.09 -18.58 -2.37
C LEU A 33 3.81 -18.01 -1.73
N LEU A 34 2.99 -18.87 -1.11
CA LEU A 34 1.76 -18.47 -0.45
C LEU A 34 2.05 -17.54 0.75
N PHE A 35 3.04 -17.87 1.58
CA PHE A 35 3.47 -17.01 2.68
C PHE A 35 3.95 -15.64 2.19
N ALA A 36 4.78 -15.60 1.14
CA ALA A 36 5.25 -14.35 0.56
C ALA A 36 4.08 -13.51 0.01
N ALA A 37 3.12 -14.13 -0.68
CA ALA A 37 1.94 -13.45 -1.20
C ALA A 37 1.07 -12.83 -0.09
N VAL A 38 0.79 -13.58 0.97
CA VAL A 38 -0.01 -13.08 2.11
C VAL A 38 0.73 -11.99 2.88
N ALA A 39 2.03 -12.15 3.11
CA ALA A 39 2.85 -11.15 3.80
C ALA A 39 2.92 -9.82 3.01
N GLU A 40 3.11 -9.92 1.69
CA GLU A 40 3.18 -8.74 0.82
C GLU A 40 1.83 -8.04 0.72
N PHE A 41 0.73 -8.79 0.61
CA PHE A 41 -0.62 -8.24 0.63
C PHE A 41 -0.93 -7.53 1.96
N GLY A 42 -0.53 -8.11 3.09
CA GLY A 42 -0.70 -7.50 4.41
C GLY A 42 0.00 -6.15 4.52
N ARG A 43 1.26 -6.07 4.07
CA ARG A 43 2.02 -4.81 4.03
C ARG A 43 1.41 -3.78 3.09
N TYR A 44 0.96 -4.20 1.92
CA TYR A 44 0.25 -3.31 0.99
C TYR A 44 -1.01 -2.71 1.64
N PHE A 45 -1.81 -3.56 2.31
CA PHE A 45 -3.04 -3.13 2.96
C PHE A 45 -2.77 -2.18 4.15
N GLU A 46 -1.71 -2.43 4.91
CA GLU A 46 -1.26 -1.52 5.96
C GLU A 46 -0.94 -0.13 5.37
N ALA A 47 -0.11 -0.05 4.33
CA ALA A 47 0.23 1.21 3.68
C ALA A 47 -1.01 1.93 3.12
N TYR A 48 -1.92 1.21 2.46
CA TYR A 48 -3.17 1.76 1.93
C TYR A 48 -4.04 2.37 3.04
N THR A 49 -4.27 1.63 4.13
CA THR A 49 -5.13 2.09 5.22
C THR A 49 -4.51 3.23 6.02
N THR A 50 -3.19 3.23 6.22
CA THR A 50 -2.46 4.34 6.85
C THR A 50 -2.62 5.61 6.05
N LEU A 51 -2.42 5.55 4.73
CA LEU A 51 -2.62 6.70 3.84
C LEU A 51 -4.09 7.16 3.81
N ALA A 52 -5.05 6.24 3.75
CA ALA A 52 -6.47 6.59 3.79
C ALA A 52 -6.87 7.31 5.10
N LYS A 53 -6.30 6.88 6.24
CA LYS A 53 -6.49 7.54 7.54
C LYS A 53 -5.85 8.93 7.55
N GLY A 54 -4.62 9.07 7.07
CA GLY A 54 -3.93 10.35 6.95
C GLY A 54 -4.71 11.34 6.08
N SER A 55 -5.14 10.91 4.89
CA SER A 55 -6.00 11.69 4.01
C SER A 55 -7.31 12.11 4.69
N ARG A 56 -7.95 11.23 5.47
CA ARG A 56 -9.17 11.58 6.19
C ARG A 56 -8.96 12.67 7.25
N VAL A 57 -7.85 12.63 7.98
CA VAL A 57 -7.49 13.68 8.96
C VAL A 57 -7.24 15.00 8.25
N ALA A 58 -6.48 14.98 7.16
CA ALA A 58 -6.17 16.18 6.39
C ALA A 58 -7.39 16.78 5.67
N VAL A 59 -8.29 15.95 5.12
CA VAL A 59 -9.55 16.44 4.53
C VAL A 59 -10.42 17.08 5.61
N ARG A 60 -10.52 16.47 6.81
CA ARG A 60 -11.27 17.07 7.93
C ARG A 60 -10.69 18.45 8.30
N TYR A 61 -9.37 18.58 8.33
CA TYR A 61 -8.71 19.86 8.55
C TYR A 61 -9.10 20.88 7.47
N LEU A 62 -9.02 20.49 6.19
CA LEU A 62 -9.39 21.38 5.07
C LEU A 62 -10.88 21.71 4.98
N ALA A 63 -11.76 20.84 5.46
CA ALA A 63 -13.21 21.06 5.46
C ALA A 63 -13.61 22.27 6.32
N THR A 64 -12.79 22.63 7.31
CA THR A 64 -12.97 23.79 8.20
C THR A 64 -11.92 24.87 8.01
N ALA A 65 -10.96 24.67 7.09
CA ALA A 65 -9.90 25.62 6.79
C ALA A 65 -10.39 26.74 5.86
N ARG A 66 -9.59 27.80 5.72
CA ARG A 66 -9.91 28.90 4.81
C ARG A 66 -9.92 28.44 3.35
N ALA A 67 -10.81 29.02 2.55
CA ALA A 67 -10.82 28.81 1.10
C ALA A 67 -9.59 29.49 0.48
N GLY A 68 -9.11 28.98 -0.66
CA GLY A 68 -7.99 29.59 -1.39
C GLY A 68 -6.60 28.98 -1.14
N GLY A 69 -6.50 27.88 -0.39
CA GLY A 69 -5.29 27.03 -0.40
C GLY A 69 -4.16 27.43 0.57
N CYS A 70 -4.34 28.46 1.40
CA CYS A 70 -3.37 28.83 2.45
C CYS A 70 -2.97 27.66 3.36
N ASP A 71 -3.91 26.76 3.61
CA ASP A 71 -3.77 25.61 4.50
C ASP A 71 -3.35 24.32 3.76
N ASP A 72 -3.08 24.38 2.45
CA ASP A 72 -2.77 23.19 1.65
C ASP A 72 -1.47 22.53 2.08
N LEU A 73 -0.44 23.32 2.42
CA LEU A 73 0.81 22.77 2.92
C LEU A 73 0.60 22.05 4.26
N ASN A 74 -0.16 22.65 5.18
CA ASN A 74 -0.49 22.06 6.47
C ASN A 74 -1.25 20.74 6.30
N ALA A 75 -2.23 20.70 5.39
CA ALA A 75 -2.97 19.49 5.07
C ALA A 75 -2.09 18.40 4.45
N LYS A 76 -1.20 18.77 3.50
CA LYS A 76 -0.21 17.83 2.94
C LYS A 76 0.72 17.30 4.01
N ASN A 77 1.18 18.15 4.94
CA ASN A 77 2.04 17.73 6.04
C ASN A 77 1.32 16.75 6.99
N LEU A 78 0.02 16.94 7.24
CA LEU A 78 -0.78 15.97 8.02
C LEU A 78 -0.85 14.60 7.35
N VAL A 79 -0.97 14.54 6.02
CA VAL A 79 -0.98 13.27 5.27
C VAL A 79 0.38 12.59 5.27
N VAL A 80 1.47 13.38 5.21
CA VAL A 80 2.82 12.82 5.03
C VAL A 80 3.51 12.52 6.34
N TYR A 81 3.35 13.38 7.35
CA TYR A 81 4.10 13.35 8.61
C TYR A 81 3.21 13.21 9.84
N GLY A 82 1.88 13.28 9.68
CA GLY A 82 0.94 13.24 10.80
C GLY A 82 0.95 14.48 11.69
N ASN A 83 1.63 15.56 11.29
CA ASN A 83 1.72 16.81 12.03
C ASN A 83 1.72 18.02 11.08
N LEU A 84 1.34 19.19 11.60
CA LEU A 84 1.24 20.42 10.80
C LEU A 84 2.62 20.98 10.39
N ALA A 85 3.63 20.80 11.24
CA ALA A 85 4.97 21.37 11.05
C ALA A 85 5.75 20.70 9.91
N GLY A 86 5.32 19.53 9.42
CA GLY A 86 6.00 18.79 8.37
C GLY A 86 7.35 18.21 8.80
N THR A 87 7.51 17.96 10.10
CA THR A 87 8.76 17.50 10.70
C THR A 87 8.73 16.00 10.99
N GLY A 88 9.91 15.37 11.02
CA GLY A 88 10.08 13.95 11.29
C GLY A 88 10.08 13.09 10.03
N SER A 89 10.08 11.76 10.23
CA SER A 89 10.01 10.81 9.12
C SER A 89 8.57 10.69 8.60
N PRO A 90 8.38 10.50 7.29
CA PRO A 90 7.06 10.28 6.73
C PRO A 90 6.41 9.00 7.29
N ILE A 91 5.08 9.01 7.44
CA ILE A 91 4.33 7.86 8.00
C ILE A 91 4.43 6.60 7.13
N VAL A 92 4.67 6.78 5.84
CA VAL A 92 5.00 5.69 4.92
C VAL A 92 6.30 6.05 4.20
N ASN A 93 7.25 5.11 4.19
CA ASN A 93 8.55 5.33 3.55
C ASN A 93 8.39 5.70 2.07
N GLY A 94 9.12 6.74 1.64
CA GLY A 94 9.07 7.26 0.27
C GLY A 94 7.88 8.17 -0.04
N LEU A 95 6.96 8.37 0.91
CA LEU A 95 5.86 9.31 0.76
C LEU A 95 6.37 10.75 0.88
N THR A 96 5.93 11.61 -0.03
CA THR A 96 6.27 13.03 -0.05
C THR A 96 5.03 13.90 -0.22
N VAL A 97 5.14 15.20 0.07
CA VAL A 97 4.06 16.18 -0.12
C VAL A 97 3.59 16.30 -1.57
N ASN A 98 4.42 15.91 -2.55
CA ASN A 98 4.08 15.90 -3.97
C ASN A 98 3.16 14.74 -4.34
N ASN A 99 3.11 13.68 -3.52
CA ASN A 99 2.19 12.57 -3.71
C ASN A 99 0.76 12.93 -3.29
N VAL A 100 0.53 14.08 -2.66
CA VAL A 100 -0.77 14.47 -2.13
C VAL A 100 -1.41 15.51 -3.05
N ALA A 101 -2.48 15.12 -3.73
CA ALA A 101 -3.30 15.98 -4.55
C ALA A 101 -4.51 16.46 -3.75
N ILE A 102 -4.74 17.78 -3.73
CA ILE A 102 -5.91 18.41 -3.13
C ILE A 102 -6.77 18.93 -4.28
N THR A 103 -8.03 18.50 -4.33
CA THR A 103 -9.00 19.03 -5.30
C THR A 103 -10.21 19.60 -4.58
N ARG A 104 -10.66 20.76 -5.04
CA ARG A 104 -11.79 21.51 -4.49
C ARG A 104 -12.85 21.63 -5.57
N ARG A 105 -14.07 21.22 -5.28
CA ARG A 105 -15.19 21.28 -6.24
C ARG A 105 -16.34 22.13 -5.71
N ASN A 106 -16.96 22.92 -6.58
CA ASN A 106 -18.18 23.67 -6.27
C ASN A 106 -19.43 22.75 -6.32
N GLU A 107 -20.61 23.30 -6.04
CA GLU A 107 -21.89 22.56 -6.07
C GLU A 107 -22.21 21.96 -7.45
N ALA A 108 -21.67 22.54 -8.53
CA ALA A 108 -21.81 22.03 -9.90
C ALA A 108 -20.75 20.94 -10.26
N GLY A 109 -19.88 20.57 -9.32
CA GLY A 109 -18.82 19.58 -9.53
C GLY A 109 -17.58 20.08 -10.28
N ALA A 110 -17.51 21.35 -10.65
CA ALA A 110 -16.36 21.96 -11.30
C ALA A 110 -15.26 22.31 -10.29
N VAL A 111 -14.00 22.19 -10.71
CA VAL A 111 -12.85 22.59 -9.88
C VAL A 111 -12.90 24.10 -9.64
N THR A 112 -12.74 24.53 -8.39
CA THR A 112 -12.86 25.93 -7.98
C THR A 112 -11.71 26.36 -7.07
N SER A 113 -11.22 27.59 -7.28
CA SER A 113 -10.30 28.28 -6.36
C SER A 113 -11.03 29.14 -5.32
N GLY A 114 -12.34 29.35 -5.50
CA GLY A 114 -13.21 30.08 -4.57
C GLY A 114 -13.83 29.17 -3.52
N PHE A 115 -15.10 29.41 -3.18
CA PHE A 115 -15.84 28.61 -2.21
C PHE A 115 -16.10 27.19 -2.72
N PRO A 116 -15.54 26.14 -2.08
CA PRO A 116 -15.83 24.77 -2.44
C PRO A 116 -17.08 24.26 -1.73
N ALA A 117 -17.81 23.37 -2.38
CA ALA A 117 -18.82 22.51 -1.76
C ALA A 117 -18.17 21.26 -1.15
N THR A 118 -17.14 20.73 -1.82
CA THR A 118 -16.41 19.55 -1.38
C THR A 118 -14.90 19.73 -1.53
N VAL A 119 -14.17 19.10 -0.62
CA VAL A 119 -12.72 18.98 -0.66
C VAL A 119 -12.35 17.51 -0.72
N THR A 120 -11.48 17.15 -1.66
CA THR A 120 -10.98 15.81 -1.88
C THR A 120 -9.47 15.80 -1.74
N ILE A 121 -8.95 14.83 -0.98
CA ILE A 121 -7.52 14.49 -0.96
C ILE A 121 -7.35 13.13 -1.61
N GLU A 122 -6.42 13.06 -2.54
CA GLU A 122 -6.04 11.86 -3.26
C GLU A 122 -4.53 11.66 -3.20
N ILE A 123 -4.10 10.42 -3.00
CA ILE A 123 -2.69 10.06 -3.13
C ILE A 123 -2.40 9.67 -4.58
N THR A 124 -1.38 10.28 -5.16
CA THR A 124 -0.97 10.12 -6.55
C THR A 124 0.51 9.79 -6.62
N ASN A 125 0.91 9.09 -7.69
CA ASN A 125 2.30 8.75 -7.99
C ASN A 125 3.04 8.06 -6.84
N PHE A 126 2.32 7.34 -5.98
CA PHE A 126 2.90 6.57 -4.87
C PHE A 126 2.68 5.09 -5.14
N LYS A 127 3.74 4.30 -5.00
CA LYS A 127 3.72 2.87 -5.27
C LYS A 127 4.19 2.07 -4.07
N HIS A 128 3.64 0.88 -3.94
CA HIS A 128 4.05 -0.07 -2.93
C HIS A 128 5.48 -0.56 -3.21
N THR A 129 6.31 -0.63 -2.17
CA THR A 129 7.68 -1.16 -2.26
C THR A 129 7.68 -2.59 -1.74
N PRO A 130 7.65 -3.60 -2.65
CA PRO A 130 7.63 -4.99 -2.24
C PRO A 130 8.96 -5.42 -1.61
N ILE A 131 8.89 -6.31 -0.62
CA ILE A 131 10.08 -7.02 -0.13
C ILE A 131 10.33 -8.26 -1.02
N PHE A 132 9.24 -8.92 -1.42
CA PHE A 132 9.29 -10.13 -2.22
C PHE A 132 9.00 -9.83 -3.70
N ASP A 133 10.03 -9.90 -4.54
CA ASP A 133 9.85 -9.84 -5.99
C ASP A 133 9.51 -11.22 -6.55
N LEU A 134 8.21 -11.56 -6.48
CA LEU A 134 7.70 -12.82 -7.04
C LEU A 134 7.81 -12.88 -8.57
N GLY A 135 7.85 -11.72 -9.25
CA GLY A 135 8.08 -11.63 -10.69
C GLY A 135 9.47 -12.12 -11.07
N ALA A 136 10.48 -11.62 -10.37
CA ALA A 136 11.86 -12.08 -10.51
C ALA A 136 12.02 -13.57 -10.11
N LEU A 137 11.38 -13.99 -9.01
CA LEU A 137 11.46 -15.38 -8.54
C LEU A 137 10.87 -16.38 -9.54
N MET A 138 9.73 -16.04 -10.15
CA MET A 138 9.02 -16.91 -11.09
C MET A 138 9.39 -16.65 -12.57
N LYS A 139 10.34 -15.73 -12.84
CA LYS A 139 10.72 -15.27 -14.19
C LYS A 139 9.50 -14.90 -15.05
N THR A 140 8.55 -14.22 -14.45
CA THR A 140 7.28 -13.81 -15.07
C THR A 140 7.17 -12.29 -15.11
N SER A 141 6.22 -11.77 -15.88
CA SER A 141 5.96 -10.33 -16.00
C SER A 141 5.13 -9.73 -14.86
N LEU A 142 4.84 -10.51 -13.80
CA LEU A 142 4.13 -10.02 -12.63
C LEU A 142 4.97 -8.98 -11.88
N THR A 143 4.37 -7.86 -11.52
CA THR A 143 5.01 -6.82 -10.70
C THR A 143 4.19 -6.57 -9.44
N MET A 144 4.88 -6.50 -8.31
CA MET A 144 4.28 -6.14 -7.02
C MET A 144 4.41 -4.64 -6.72
N ASN A 145 4.94 -3.87 -7.66
CA ASN A 145 5.05 -2.41 -7.60
C ASN A 145 3.74 -1.75 -8.03
N ILE A 146 2.69 -1.99 -7.24
CA ILE A 146 1.31 -1.57 -7.52
C ILE A 146 1.10 -0.16 -6.97
N ASP A 147 0.36 0.67 -7.69
CA ASP A 147 0.04 2.03 -7.22
C ASP A 147 -0.92 2.00 -6.02
N ILE A 148 -0.64 2.82 -5.01
CA ILE A 148 -1.52 3.03 -3.86
C ILE A 148 -2.20 4.39 -4.01
N LYS A 149 -3.52 4.39 -4.28
CA LYS A 149 -4.30 5.60 -4.59
C LYS A 149 -5.56 5.75 -3.71
N PRO A 150 -5.46 5.84 -2.37
CA PRO A 150 -6.61 6.19 -1.55
C PRO A 150 -7.09 7.61 -1.85
N SER A 151 -8.40 7.77 -1.92
CA SER A 151 -9.08 9.06 -2.13
C SER A 151 -10.15 9.25 -1.07
N VAL A 152 -10.22 10.45 -0.49
CA VAL A 152 -11.17 10.81 0.56
C VAL A 152 -11.78 12.17 0.23
N THR A 153 -13.10 12.26 0.28
CA THR A 153 -13.86 13.49 0.02
C THR A 153 -14.73 13.84 1.22
N MET A 154 -14.78 15.11 1.61
CA MET A 154 -15.74 15.62 2.59
C MET A 154 -16.40 16.90 2.10
N ARG A 155 -17.57 17.20 2.68
CA ARG A 155 -18.25 18.48 2.49
C ARG A 155 -17.50 19.59 3.20
N TYR A 156 -17.36 20.72 2.55
CA TYR A 156 -16.80 21.93 3.13
C TYR A 156 -17.82 22.58 4.08
N LEU A 157 -17.36 23.06 5.24
CA LEU A 157 -18.24 23.44 6.35
C LEU A 157 -18.28 24.95 6.62
N LEU A 158 -17.31 25.73 6.12
CA LEU A 158 -17.33 27.17 6.34
C LEU A 158 -18.36 27.83 5.41
N THR A 159 -19.26 28.62 6.01
CA THR A 159 -20.31 29.39 5.30
C THR A 159 -19.94 30.84 5.06
N GLN A 160 -18.81 31.32 5.62
CA GLN A 160 -18.36 32.70 5.50
C GLN A 160 -16.96 32.80 4.88
N SER A 161 -16.81 33.72 3.93
CA SER A 161 -15.58 33.97 3.18
C SER A 161 -14.51 34.62 4.03
N VAL A 162 -13.58 33.79 4.51
CA VAL A 162 -12.25 34.24 4.91
C VAL A 162 -11.28 33.80 3.81
N PRO A 163 -11.07 34.63 2.77
CA PRO A 163 -10.06 34.34 1.78
C PRO A 163 -8.66 34.46 2.40
N CYS A 164 -7.71 33.82 1.73
CA CYS A 164 -6.35 34.30 1.67
C CYS A 164 -6.35 35.71 1.05
#